data_AF-A0A7J6V5Z2-F1
#
_entry.id   AF-A0A7J6V5Z2-F1
#
_cell.length_a   1.000
_cell.length_b   1.000
_cell.length_c   1.000
_cell.angle_alpha   90.00
_cell.angle_beta   90.00
_cell.angle_gamma   90.00
#
_symmetry.space_group_name_H-M   'P 1'
#
loop_
_entity.id
_entity.type
_entity.pdbx_description
1 polymer ?
#
loop_
_entity_poly.entity_id
_entity_poly.type
_entity_poly.pdbx_seq_one_letter_code
_entity_poly.pdbx_strand_id
1 'polypeptide(L)'
;MAFTSSASSLLVLTFLCFSISAFAKCHVDDETGLLAFKSGITQDPTGMLSSWIPGTDCCTWSGIECLARNKRVSSLSLYGESDPNFFVT
;
A
#
# COMPACT_ATOMS: atom_id res chain seq x y z
N MET A 1 -45.52 14.78 -7.21
CA MET A 1 -44.15 15.16 -6.81
C MET A 1 -43.40 13.89 -6.42
N ALA A 2 -42.75 13.20 -7.35
CA ALA A 2 -41.94 12.02 -7.03
C ALA A 2 -40.93 11.73 -8.16
N PHE A 3 -40.02 12.67 -8.44
CA PHE A 3 -38.89 12.43 -9.35
C PHE A 3 -37.54 12.92 -8.78
N THR A 4 -37.52 13.43 -7.54
CA THR A 4 -36.32 14.04 -6.93
C THR A 4 -35.47 13.06 -6.12
N SER A 5 -35.89 11.81 -5.97
CA SER A 5 -35.21 10.83 -5.10
C SER A 5 -33.99 10.20 -5.77
N SER A 6 -34.10 9.77 -7.03
CA SER A 6 -33.05 9.01 -7.72
C SER A 6 -31.79 9.83 -7.99
N ALA A 7 -31.95 11.11 -8.37
CA ALA A 7 -30.83 12.02 -8.64
C ALA A 7 -30.04 12.36 -7.36
N SER A 8 -30.74 12.52 -6.24
CA SER A 8 -30.13 12.76 -4.92
C SER A 8 -29.32 11.55 -4.46
N SER A 9 -29.83 10.34 -4.65
CA SER A 9 -29.12 9.10 -4.34
C SER A 9 -27.86 8.92 -5.19
N LEU A 10 -27.94 9.23 -6.49
CA LEU A 10 -26.78 9.21 -7.40
C LEU A 10 -25.71 10.20 -6.97
N LEU A 11 -26.09 11.44 -6.61
CA LEU A 11 -25.17 12.47 -6.12
C LEU A 11 -24.45 12.03 -4.84
N VAL A 12 -25.17 11.46 -3.86
CA VAL A 12 -24.58 10.93 -2.62
C VAL A 12 -23.61 9.79 -2.90
N LEU A 13 -23.97 8.87 -3.81
CA LEU A 13 -23.08 7.76 -4.20
C LEU A 13 -21.79 8.27 -4.85
N THR A 14 -21.90 9.25 -5.76
CA THR A 14 -20.73 9.87 -6.41
C THR A 14 -19.84 10.62 -5.41
N PHE A 15 -20.43 11.34 -4.45
CA PHE A 15 -19.69 12.03 -3.40
C PHE A 15 -18.94 11.05 -2.50
N LEU A 16 -19.58 9.95 -2.08
CA LEU A 16 -18.95 8.89 -1.30
C LEU A 16 -17.80 8.23 -2.06
N CYS A 17 -17.97 7.89 -3.34
CA CYS A 17 -16.89 7.37 -4.18
C CYS A 17 -15.71 8.33 -4.31
N PHE A 18 -15.98 9.63 -4.45
CA PHE A 18 -14.95 10.65 -4.55
C PHE A 18 -14.17 10.81 -3.23
N SER A 19 -14.85 10.76 -2.09
CA SER A 19 -14.22 10.84 -0.76
C SER A 19 -13.29 9.66 -0.46
N ILE A 20 -13.61 8.45 -0.91
CA ILE A 20 -12.73 7.26 -0.73
C ILE A 20 -11.43 7.39 -1.54
N SER A 21 -11.48 8.13 -2.65
CA SER A 21 -10.33 8.35 -3.53
C SER A 21 -9.36 9.40 -2.99
N ALA A 22 -9.75 10.16 -1.96
CA ALA A 22 -8.99 11.30 -1.43
C ALA A 22 -7.96 10.94 -0.34
N PHE A 23 -7.89 9.68 0.11
CA PHE A 23 -6.72 9.24 0.86
C PHE A 23 -5.52 9.23 -0.08
N ALA A 24 -4.51 10.04 0.23
CA ALA A 24 -3.28 10.14 -0.57
C ALA A 24 -2.59 8.77 -0.60
N LYS A 25 -2.90 7.98 -1.63
CA LYS A 25 -2.22 6.72 -1.91
C LYS A 25 -0.83 7.01 -2.47
N CYS A 26 0.11 6.13 -2.19
CA CYS A 26 1.37 6.10 -2.92
C CYS A 26 1.14 5.92 -4.42
N HIS A 27 2.16 6.22 -5.22
CA HIS A 27 2.05 6.14 -6.66
C HIS A 27 1.76 4.71 -7.13
N VAL A 28 0.82 4.56 -8.08
CA VAL A 28 0.35 3.25 -8.57
C VAL A 28 1.47 2.36 -9.10
N ASP A 29 2.44 2.94 -9.81
CA ASP A 29 3.60 2.19 -10.31
C ASP A 29 4.50 1.69 -9.18
N ASP A 30 4.62 2.47 -8.10
CA ASP A 30 5.46 2.11 -6.95
C ASP A 30 4.77 0.99 -6.14
N GLU A 31 3.45 1.08 -5.92
CA GLU A 31 2.65 0.00 -5.32
C GLU A 31 2.79 -1.30 -6.13
N THR A 32 2.62 -1.20 -7.45
CA THR A 32 2.71 -2.35 -8.36
C THR A 32 4.10 -2.99 -8.32
N GLY A 33 5.16 -2.17 -8.35
CA GLY A 33 6.54 -2.64 -8.27
C GLY A 33 6.85 -3.32 -6.92
N LEU A 34 6.39 -2.76 -5.82
CA LEU A 34 6.58 -3.32 -4.48
C LEU A 34 5.81 -4.64 -4.31
N LEU A 35 4.57 -4.75 -4.80
CA LEU A 35 3.82 -6.01 -4.75
C LEU A 35 4.46 -7.09 -5.64
N ALA A 36 5.00 -6.71 -6.80
CA ALA A 36 5.78 -7.62 -7.64
C ALA A 36 7.05 -8.10 -6.93
N PHE A 37 7.78 -7.18 -6.26
CA PHE A 37 8.92 -7.52 -5.43
C PHE A 37 8.55 -8.50 -4.31
N LYS A 38 7.47 -8.23 -3.56
CA LYS A 38 6.95 -9.11 -2.51
C LYS A 38 6.62 -10.51 -3.05
N SER A 39 6.04 -10.61 -4.25
CA SER A 39 5.72 -11.91 -4.86
C SER A 39 6.94 -12.78 -5.18
N GLY A 40 8.11 -12.16 -5.34
CA GLY A 40 9.38 -12.87 -5.52
C GLY A 40 9.99 -13.40 -4.23
N ILE A 41 9.48 -13.00 -3.06
CA ILE A 41 9.98 -13.42 -1.75
C ILE A 41 9.18 -14.64 -1.29
N THR A 42 9.81 -15.81 -1.34
CA THR A 42 9.17 -17.09 -1.03
C THR A 42 9.14 -17.42 0.47
N GLN A 43 9.99 -16.77 1.27
CA GLN A 43 10.09 -16.97 2.71
C GLN A 43 10.29 -15.62 3.40
N ASP A 44 9.36 -15.28 4.30
CA ASP A 44 9.40 -14.07 5.14
C ASP A 44 9.17 -14.49 6.61
N PRO A 45 10.15 -15.16 7.24
CA PRO A 45 9.98 -15.74 8.58
C PRO A 45 9.78 -14.67 9.66
N THR A 46 10.27 -13.45 9.44
CA THR A 46 10.10 -12.31 10.34
C THR A 46 8.80 -11.54 10.08
N GLY A 47 8.10 -11.82 8.98
CA GLY A 47 6.89 -11.13 8.58
C GLY A 47 7.12 -9.66 8.24
N MET A 48 8.31 -9.28 7.79
CA MET A 48 8.65 -7.88 7.47
C MET A 48 7.72 -7.27 6.42
N LEU A 49 7.20 -8.08 5.50
CA LEU A 49 6.35 -7.63 4.39
C LEU A 49 4.86 -7.75 4.73
N SER A 50 4.50 -8.04 5.98
CA SER A 50 3.11 -8.29 6.40
C SER A 50 2.20 -7.08 6.21
N SER A 51 2.73 -5.86 6.36
CA SER A 51 1.98 -4.61 6.18
C SER A 51 1.73 -4.26 4.71
N TRP A 52 2.37 -4.96 3.76
CA TRP A 52 2.26 -4.67 2.34
C TRP A 52 0.96 -5.26 1.77
N ILE A 53 -0.14 -4.52 1.94
CA ILE A 53 -1.49 -4.95 1.60
C ILE A 53 -1.96 -4.20 0.34
N PRO A 54 -2.35 -4.90 -0.75
CA PRO A 54 -2.84 -4.25 -1.96
C PRO A 54 -3.99 -3.27 -1.71
N GLY A 55 -3.97 -2.12 -2.38
CA GLY A 55 -4.97 -1.07 -2.29
C GLY A 55 -4.85 -0.14 -1.07
N THR A 56 -3.84 -0.34 -0.22
CA THR A 56 -3.52 0.55 0.91
C THR A 56 -2.37 1.49 0.54
N ASP A 57 -2.22 2.62 1.25
CA ASP A 57 -1.15 3.57 0.96
C ASP A 57 0.23 2.95 1.25
N CYS A 58 1.00 2.62 0.21
CA CYS A 58 2.29 1.95 0.40
C CYS A 58 3.34 2.79 1.14
N CYS A 59 3.15 4.11 1.24
CA CYS A 59 3.99 4.95 2.10
C CYS A 59 3.81 4.68 3.60
N THR A 60 2.78 3.92 3.97
CA THR A 60 2.53 3.46 5.36
C THR A 60 3.04 2.05 5.61
N TRP A 61 3.53 1.37 4.58
CA TRP A 61 4.06 0.02 4.72
C TRP A 61 5.40 0.03 5.46
N SER A 62 5.66 -1.05 6.19
CA SER A 62 6.90 -1.23 6.94
C SER A 62 8.09 -1.24 5.98
N GLY A 63 9.10 -0.42 6.30
CA GLY A 63 10.32 -0.32 5.51
C GLY A 63 10.21 0.55 4.25
N ILE A 64 9.07 1.19 3.98
CA ILE A 64 8.90 2.09 2.83
C ILE A 64 9.04 3.55 3.28
N GLU A 65 9.84 4.32 2.55
CA GLU A 65 9.90 5.76 2.68
C GLU A 65 9.47 6.43 1.37
N CYS A 66 8.61 7.45 1.49
CA CYS A 66 8.13 8.22 0.36
C CYS A 66 8.53 9.69 0.45
N LEU A 67 8.78 10.29 -0.71
CA LEU A 67 8.91 11.74 -0.84
C LEU A 67 7.56 12.43 -0.58
N ALA A 68 7.56 13.38 0.36
CA ALA A 68 6.35 14.11 0.73
C ALA A 68 5.68 14.85 -0.45
N ARG A 69 6.48 15.31 -1.42
CA ARG A 69 6.03 16.15 -2.54
C ARG A 69 5.16 15.41 -3.55
N ASN A 70 5.54 14.20 -3.90
CA ASN A 70 4.94 13.45 -5.03
C ASN A 70 4.54 12.02 -4.66
N LYS A 71 4.66 11.64 -3.38
CA LYS A 71 4.29 10.30 -2.87
C LYS A 71 4.98 9.16 -3.62
N ARG A 72 6.16 9.45 -4.17
CA ARG A 72 7.03 8.46 -4.80
C ARG A 72 7.86 7.78 -3.73
N VAL A 73 7.98 6.47 -3.82
CA VAL A 73 8.86 5.69 -2.97
C VAL A 73 10.31 6.10 -3.29
N SER A 74 11.04 6.52 -2.26
CA SER A 74 12.45 6.90 -2.35
C SER A 74 13.38 5.90 -1.68
N SER A 75 12.88 5.09 -0.76
CA SER A 75 13.69 4.09 -0.06
C SER A 75 12.88 2.85 0.30
N LEU A 76 13.57 1.71 0.27
CA LEU A 76 13.12 0.41 0.75
C LEU A 76 14.16 -0.14 1.71
N SER A 77 13.78 -0.32 2.96
CA SER A 77 14.63 -0.82 4.05
C SER A 77 14.18 -2.21 4.46
N LEU A 78 15.00 -3.21 4.13
CA LEU A 78 14.82 -4.61 4.55
C LEU A 78 15.99 -5.03 5.45
N TYR A 79 15.72 -5.74 6.53
CA TYR A 79 16.75 -6.30 7.41
C TYR A 79 16.58 -7.81 7.50
N GLY A 80 17.68 -8.52 7.30
CA GLY A 80 17.72 -9.96 7.52
C GLY A 80 17.82 -10.27 9.01
N GLU A 81 17.27 -11.41 9.41
CA GLU A 81 17.67 -12.07 10.64
C GLU A 81 18.96 -12.83 10.31
N SER A 82 20.03 -12.58 11.07
CA SER A 82 21.27 -13.31 10.92
C SER A 82 21.16 -14.58 11.73
N ASP A 83 20.94 -15.72 11.07
CA ASP A 83 20.87 -17.02 11.76
C ASP A 83 22.12 -17.19 12.64
N PRO A 84 21.98 -17.19 13.99
CA PRO A 84 23.12 -17.30 14.89
C PRO A 84 23.81 -18.67 14.78
N ASN A 85 23.17 -19.66 14.16
CA ASN A 85 23.72 -20.98 13.94
C ASN A 85 24.43 -21.14 12.58
N PHE A 86 24.44 -20.11 11.73
CA PHE A 86 25.07 -20.16 10.40
C PHE A 86 26.57 -20.53 10.45
N PHE A 87 27.25 -20.21 11.56
CA PHE A 87 28.67 -20.49 11.76
C PHE A 87 28.98 -21.82 12.47
N VAL A 88 27.96 -22.62 12.79
CA VAL A 88 28.10 -23.81 13.67
C VAL A 88 27.94 -25.13 12.89
N THR A 89 27.94 -25.08 11.55
CA THR A 89 27.97 -26.25 10.65
C THR A 89 29.27 -26.28 9.85
#